data_AF-A0A838Q9P6-F1
#
_entry.id   AF-A0A838Q9P6-F1
#
_cell.length_a   1.000
_cell.length_b   1.000
_cell.length_c   1.000
_cell.angle_alpha   90.00
_cell.angle_beta   90.00
_cell.angle_gamma   90.00
#
_symmetry.space_group_name_H-M   'P 1'
#
loop_
_entity.id
_entity.type
_entity.pdbx_description
1 polymer ?
#
loop_
_entity_poly.entity_id
_entity_poly.type
_entity_poly.pdbx_seq_one_letter_code
_entity_poly.pdbx_strand_id
1 'polypeptide(L)'
;MSLASLLSAEQIIPEMKATERWPAIVELIHLLVSQGRIKPEDRESILASLKQREETMSTGIGFGIAIPHASSDRIDQVVATFG
;
A
#
# COMPACT_ATOMS: atom_id res chain seq x y z
N MET A 1 13.98 12.29 0.86
CA MET A 1 12.67 12.32 0.18
C MET A 1 11.60 12.31 1.27
N SER A 2 10.56 13.13 1.17
CA SER A 2 9.47 13.15 2.17
C SER A 2 8.31 12.26 1.70
N LEU A 3 7.50 11.73 2.61
CA LEU A 3 6.27 11.02 2.21
C LEU A 3 5.36 11.93 1.36
N ALA A 4 5.25 13.20 1.75
CA ALA A 4 4.48 14.20 1.01
C ALA A 4 4.94 14.35 -0.45
N SER A 5 6.24 14.19 -0.75
CA SER A 5 6.72 14.24 -2.13
C SER A 5 6.33 13.03 -2.99
N LEU A 6 5.81 11.95 -2.40
CA LEU A 6 5.37 10.75 -3.10
C LEU A 6 3.86 10.69 -3.33
N LEU A 7 3.09 11.61 -2.72
CA LEU A 7 1.63 11.60 -2.69
C LEU A 7 1.05 12.76 -3.50
N SER A 8 0.03 12.46 -4.30
CA SER A 8 -0.92 13.43 -4.83
C SER A 8 -2.28 13.27 -4.12
N ALA A 9 -3.20 14.21 -4.34
CA ALA A 9 -4.53 14.15 -3.73
C ALA A 9 -5.30 12.88 -4.13
N GLU A 10 -5.06 12.37 -5.34
CA GLU A 10 -5.68 11.16 -5.84
C GLU A 10 -5.18 9.92 -5.07
N GLN A 11 -3.96 9.93 -4.54
CA GLN A 11 -3.36 8.81 -3.81
C GLN A 11 -3.78 8.75 -2.32
N ILE A 12 -4.86 9.43 -1.95
CA ILE A 12 -5.35 9.54 -0.58
C ILE A 12 -6.80 9.02 -0.51
N ILE A 13 -7.08 8.14 0.44
CA ILE A 13 -8.42 7.65 0.78
C ILE A 13 -8.78 8.20 2.18
N PRO A 14 -9.47 9.34 2.29
CA PRO A 14 -9.76 9.94 3.60
C PRO A 14 -10.65 9.07 4.50
N GLU A 15 -11.53 8.27 3.91
CA GLU A 15 -12.51 7.44 4.60
C GLU A 15 -12.40 6.01 4.08
N MET A 16 -11.38 5.29 4.54
CA MET A 16 -11.22 3.86 4.21
C MET A 16 -12.42 3.06 4.69
N LYS A 17 -12.85 2.10 3.86
CA LYS A 17 -13.95 1.19 4.21
C LYS A 17 -13.47 0.00 5.04
N ALA A 18 -12.23 -0.42 4.83
CA ALA A 18 -11.66 -1.53 5.55
C ALA A 18 -11.48 -1.21 7.04
N THR A 19 -12.04 -2.06 7.89
CA THR A 19 -11.87 -2.00 9.35
C THR A 19 -10.90 -3.07 9.87
N GLU A 20 -10.31 -3.85 8.96
CA GLU A 20 -9.40 -4.93 9.27
C GLU A 20 -8.10 -4.78 8.48
N ARG A 21 -7.02 -5.30 9.06
CA ARG A 21 -5.64 -5.15 8.56
C ARG A 21 -5.46 -5.53 7.10
N TRP A 22 -5.85 -6.74 6.72
CA TRP A 22 -5.61 -7.22 5.36
C TRP A 22 -6.51 -6.55 4.32
N PRO A 23 -7.82 -6.40 4.55
CA PRO A 23 -8.68 -5.58 3.69
C PRO A 23 -8.16 -4.15 3.48
N ALA A 24 -7.57 -3.52 4.50
CA ALA A 24 -7.00 -2.16 4.37
C ALA A 24 -5.83 -2.12 3.39
N ILE A 25 -4.90 -3.08 3.49
CA ILE A 25 -3.79 -3.21 2.54
C ILE A 25 -4.32 -3.43 1.12
N VAL A 26 -5.33 -4.29 0.95
CA VAL A 26 -5.94 -4.55 -0.36
C VAL A 26 -6.62 -3.30 -0.94
N GLU A 27 -7.33 -2.53 -0.13
CA GLU A 27 -7.98 -1.27 -0.52
C GLU A 27 -6.96 -0.24 -0.99
N LEU A 28 -5.86 -0.07 -0.26
CA LEU A 28 -4.75 0.81 -0.64
C LEU A 28 -4.09 0.39 -1.97
N ILE A 29 -3.82 -0.91 -2.16
CA ILE A 29 -3.25 -1.41 -3.42
C ILE A 29 -4.23 -1.27 -4.57
N HIS A 30 -5.53 -1.42 -4.33
CA HIS A 30 -6.54 -1.21 -5.35
C HIS A 30 -6.52 0.22 -5.90
N LEU A 31 -6.33 1.24 -5.05
CA LEU A 31 -6.19 2.62 -5.49
C LEU A 31 -4.99 2.78 -6.42
N LEU A 32 -3.83 2.26 -6.04
CA LEU A 32 -2.60 2.36 -6.85
C LEU A 32 -2.74 1.66 -8.21
N VAL A 33 -3.46 0.54 -8.27
CA VAL A 33 -3.79 -0.14 -9.54
C VAL A 33 -4.77 0.71 -10.36
N SER A 34 -5.81 1.27 -9.76
CA SER A 34 -6.81 2.09 -10.45
C SER A 34 -6.21 3.36 -11.08
N GLN A 35 -5.10 3.85 -10.53
CA GLN A 35 -4.35 5.01 -11.01
C GLN A 35 -3.24 4.65 -12.01
N GLY A 36 -3.09 3.37 -12.35
CA GLY A 36 -2.01 2.89 -13.23
C GLY A 36 -0.61 3.01 -12.63
N ARG A 37 -0.48 3.21 -11.31
CA ARG A 37 0.82 3.25 -10.62
C ARG A 37 1.36 1.85 -10.35
N ILE A 38 0.47 0.87 -10.29
CA ILE A 38 0.76 -0.56 -10.29
C ILE A 38 0.03 -1.15 -11.50
N LYS A 39 0.72 -1.98 -12.29
CA LYS A 39 0.08 -2.67 -13.40
C LYS A 39 -0.91 -3.73 -12.87
N PRO A 40 -2.09 -3.88 -13.47
CA PRO A 40 -3.08 -4.87 -13.00
C PRO A 40 -2.53 -6.29 -12.87
N GLU A 41 -1.65 -6.71 -13.78
CA GLU A 41 -1.01 -8.03 -13.76
C GLU A 41 -0.04 -8.24 -12.58
N ASP A 42 0.52 -7.15 -12.03
CA ASP A 42 1.50 -7.21 -10.93
C ASP A 42 0.84 -7.17 -9.54
N ARG A 43 -0.46 -6.84 -9.48
CA ARG A 43 -1.23 -6.66 -8.24
C ARG A 43 -1.07 -7.84 -7.28
N GLU A 44 -1.30 -9.06 -7.76
CA GLU A 44 -1.29 -10.25 -6.90
C GLU A 44 0.11 -10.55 -6.36
N SER A 45 1.15 -10.33 -7.18
CA SER A 45 2.53 -10.50 -6.73
C SER A 45 2.89 -9.49 -5.63
N ILE A 46 2.46 -8.23 -5.76
CA ILE A 46 2.73 -7.19 -4.78
C ILE A 46 1.96 -7.45 -3.48
N LEU A 47 0.70 -7.87 -3.57
CA LEU A 47 -0.08 -8.30 -2.41
C LEU A 47 0.59 -9.48 -1.69
N ALA A 48 1.09 -10.47 -2.42
CA ALA A 48 1.81 -11.59 -1.82
C ALA A 48 3.06 -11.13 -1.03
N SER A 49 3.85 -10.21 -1.58
CA SER A 49 5.02 -9.63 -0.89
C SER A 49 4.63 -8.85 0.36
N LEU A 50 3.55 -8.04 0.31
CA LEU A 50 3.03 -7.31 1.47
C LEU A 50 2.53 -8.26 2.55
N LYS A 51 1.81 -9.31 2.16
CA LYS A 51 1.31 -10.33 3.09
C LYS A 51 2.47 -11.01 3.82
N GLN A 52 3.48 -11.46 3.08
CA GLN A 52 4.68 -12.07 3.65
C GLN A 52 5.38 -11.14 4.64
N ARG A 53 5.51 -9.85 4.30
CA ARG A 53 6.12 -8.85 5.18
C ARG A 53 5.33 -8.67 6.47
N GLU A 54 4.02 -8.59 6.37
CA GLU A 54 3.09 -8.35 7.48
C GLU A 54 2.96 -9.58 8.40
N GLU A 55 3.11 -10.79 7.86
CA GLU A 55 3.16 -12.05 8.62
C GLU A 55 4.49 -12.25 9.35
N THR A 56 5.60 -11.73 8.81
CA THR A 56 6.93 -11.81 9.46
C THR A 56 6.98 -10.96 10.73
N MET A 57 6.48 -9.73 10.64
CA MET A 57 6.37 -8.80 11.77
C MET A 57 5.35 -7.74 11.41
N SER A 58 4.48 -7.36 12.35
CA SER A 58 3.52 -6.27 12.16
C SER A 58 4.21 -5.01 11.62
N THR A 59 3.60 -4.36 10.63
CA THR A 59 4.02 -3.03 10.19
C THR A 59 3.34 -1.89 10.96
N GLY A 60 2.52 -2.24 11.97
CA GLY A 60 1.97 -1.31 12.93
C GLY A 60 3.05 -0.70 13.82
N ILE A 61 3.07 0.62 13.91
CA ILE A 61 4.04 1.39 14.70
C ILE A 61 3.45 1.97 15.99
N GLY A 62 2.20 1.61 16.31
CA GLY A 62 1.43 2.16 17.42
C GLY A 62 0.58 3.36 17.00
N PHE A 63 -0.18 3.91 17.96
CA PHE A 63 -1.03 5.11 17.75
C PHE A 63 -2.07 4.99 16.63
N GLY A 64 -2.49 3.75 16.31
CA GLY A 64 -3.41 3.49 15.20
C GLY A 64 -2.78 3.63 13.81
N ILE A 65 -1.44 3.69 13.71
CA ILE A 65 -0.72 3.86 12.45
C ILE A 65 -0.01 2.56 12.06
N ALA A 66 -0.10 2.21 10.79
CA ALA A 66 0.69 1.15 10.16
C ALA A 66 1.30 1.65 8.86
N ILE A 67 2.45 1.08 8.48
CA ILE A 67 3.14 1.40 7.22
C ILE A 67 3.35 0.10 6.45
N PRO A 68 2.30 -0.46 5.81
CA PRO A 68 2.46 -1.66 4.99
C PRO A 68 3.35 -1.34 3.78
N HIS A 69 4.51 -1.99 3.71
CA HIS A 69 5.52 -1.77 2.66
C HIS A 69 6.17 -3.09 2.26
N ALA A 70 6.56 -3.22 1.00
CA ALA A 70 7.36 -4.33 0.50
C ALA A 70 8.16 -3.89 -0.72
N SER A 71 9.29 -4.55 -0.97
CA SER A 71 10.02 -4.42 -2.23
C SER A 71 9.42 -5.36 -3.27
N SER A 72 9.43 -4.95 -4.54
CA SER A 72 8.97 -5.77 -5.65
C SER A 72 9.79 -5.46 -6.90
N ASP A 73 10.24 -6.50 -7.61
CA ASP A 73 10.92 -6.36 -8.90
C ASP A 73 9.98 -5.89 -10.03
N ARG A 74 8.71 -5.65 -9.72
CA ARG A 74 7.69 -5.14 -10.65
C ARG A 74 7.57 -3.62 -10.62
N ILE A 75 8.28 -2.95 -9.72
CA ILE A 75 8.14 -1.52 -9.45
C ILE A 75 9.52 -0.85 -9.53
N ASP A 76 9.71 -0.01 -10.54
CA ASP A 76 11.01 0.64 -10.80
C ASP A 76 11.21 1.93 -9.99
N GLN A 77 10.16 2.46 -9.38
CA GLN A 77 10.17 3.69 -8.60
C GLN A 77 9.25 3.58 -7.38
N VAL A 78 9.59 4.26 -6.29
CA VAL A 78 8.77 4.21 -5.07
C VAL A 78 7.37 4.75 -5.36
N VAL A 79 6.36 3.90 -5.14
CA VAL A 79 4.95 4.26 -5.15
C VAL A 79 4.40 4.22 -3.74
N ALA A 80 3.48 5.13 -3.42
CA ALA A 80 2.89 5.27 -2.10
C ALA A 80 1.42 5.68 -2.19
N THR A 81 0.63 5.35 -1.19
CA THR A 81 -0.76 5.79 -1.00
C THR A 81 -1.00 6.01 0.49
N PHE A 82 -2.01 6.78 0.84
CA PHE A 82 -2.39 7.06 2.23
C PHE A 82 -3.89 6.80 2.44
N GLY A 83 -4.26 6.26 3.59
CA GLY A 83 -5.64 6.05 4.02
C GLY A 83 -5.70 5.64 5.48
#